data_AF-A0A2H0ALV8-F1
#
_entry.id   AF-A0A2H0ALV8-F1
#
_cell.length_a   1.000
_cell.length_b   1.000
_cell.length_c   1.000
_cell.angle_alpha   90.00
_cell.angle_beta   90.00
_cell.angle_gamma   90.00
#
_symmetry.space_group_name_H-M   'P 1'
#
loop_
_entity.id
_entity.type
_entity.pdbx_description
1 polymer ?
#
loop_
_entity_poly.entity_id
_entity_poly.type
_entity_poly.pdbx_seq_one_letter_code
_entity_poly.pdbx_strand_id
1 'polypeptide(L)' 'MRVPIDKIMCGIDFSDYSDFALSYGAALATELKARLYVCHIIDVTSAVIYGEGMSDILIQEKHLLSYAREH' A
#
# COMPACT_ATOMS: atom_id res chain seq x y z
N MET A 1 8.99 -20.36 30.19
CA MET A 1 7.99 -19.27 30.28
C MET A 1 7.41 -19.07 28.89
N ARG A 2 6.08 -19.17 28.70
CA ARG A 2 5.44 -18.94 27.40
C ARG A 2 4.97 -17.49 27.32
N VAL A 3 5.22 -16.81 26.21
CA VAL A 3 4.70 -15.46 25.95
C VAL A 3 3.28 -15.60 25.39
N PRO A 4 2.26 -14.97 26.01
CA PRO A 4 0.91 -15.01 25.47
C PRO A 4 0.85 -14.24 24.14
N ILE A 5 0.17 -14.80 23.16
CA ILE A 5 -0.15 -14.10 21.91
C ILE A 5 -1.45 -13.34 22.15
N ASP A 6 -1.35 -12.04 22.41
CA ASP A 6 -2.48 -11.16 22.70
C ASP A 6 -2.77 -10.17 21.56
N LYS A 7 -1.87 -10.08 20.57
CA LYS A 7 -1.94 -9.17 19.41
C LYS A 7 -1.47 -9.91 18.16
N ILE A 8 -2.27 -9.85 17.11
CA ILE A 8 -1.98 -10.46 15.80
C ILE A 8 -2.07 -9.36 14.75
N MET A 9 -1.09 -9.25 13.85
CA MET A 9 -1.15 -8.37 12.68
C MET A 9 -1.33 -9.20 11.41
N CYS A 10 -2.34 -8.87 10.62
CA CYS A 10 -2.62 -9.47 9.32
C CYS A 10 -2.38 -8.43 8.23
N GLY A 11 -1.35 -8.66 7.40
CA GLY A 11 -1.10 -7.88 6.21
C GLY A 11 -2.02 -8.32 5.08
N ILE A 12 -2.68 -7.39 4.42
CA ILE A 12 -3.52 -7.65 3.24
C ILE A 12 -3.06 -6.79 2.06
N ASP A 13 -3.20 -7.31 0.85
CA ASP A 13 -2.84 -6.64 -0.41
C ASP A 13 -4.04 -6.52 -1.37
N PHE A 14 -5.25 -6.77 -0.87
CA PHE A 14 -6.51 -6.82 -1.65
C PHE A 14 -6.53 -7.89 -2.76
N SER A 15 -5.64 -8.88 -2.72
CA SER A 15 -5.76 -10.07 -3.55
C SER A 15 -6.77 -11.06 -2.97
N ASP A 16 -7.33 -11.94 -3.81
CA ASP A 16 -8.16 -13.06 -3.37
C ASP A 16 -7.46 -13.95 -2.33
N TYR A 17 -6.11 -14.01 -2.36
CA TYR A 17 -5.33 -14.77 -1.38
C TYR A 17 -5.36 -14.13 0.01
N SER A 18 -5.40 -12.79 0.07
CA SER A 18 -5.44 -12.05 1.33
C SER A 18 -6.77 -12.21 2.07
N ASP A 19 -7.86 -12.52 1.37
CA ASP A 19 -9.16 -12.83 1.99
C ASP A 19 -9.11 -14.10 2.84
N PHE A 20 -8.39 -15.13 2.37
CA PHE A 20 -8.15 -16.34 3.16
C PHE A 20 -7.28 -16.02 4.39
N ALA A 21 -6.20 -15.27 4.21
CA ALA A 21 -5.32 -14.87 5.32
C ALA A 21 -6.08 -14.09 6.40
N LEU A 22 -6.99 -13.18 6.00
CA LEU A 22 -7.84 -12.42 6.90
C LEU A 22 -8.82 -13.32 7.65
N SER A 23 -9.47 -14.25 6.94
CA SER A 23 -10.41 -15.21 7.53
C SER A 23 -9.73 -16.10 8.58
N TYR A 24 -8.55 -16.63 8.27
CA TYR A 24 -7.74 -17.40 9.21
C TYR A 24 -7.24 -16.53 10.38
N GLY A 25 -6.81 -15.30 10.11
CA GLY A 25 -6.38 -14.35 11.14
C GLY A 25 -7.49 -14.06 12.16
N ALA A 26 -8.73 -13.90 11.69
CA ALA A 26 -9.90 -13.69 12.54
C ALA A 26 -10.23 -14.92 13.41
N ALA A 27 -10.18 -16.12 12.83
CA ALA A 27 -10.38 -17.37 13.56
C ALA A 27 -9.29 -17.57 14.63
N LEU A 28 -8.04 -17.33 14.27
CA LEU A 28 -6.89 -17.46 15.18
C LEU A 28 -6.96 -16.44 16.32
N ALA A 29 -7.33 -15.19 16.03
CA ALA A 29 -7.50 -14.15 17.04
C ALA A 29 -8.62 -14.51 18.04
N THR A 30 -9.72 -15.10 17.55
CA THR A 30 -10.83 -15.57 18.39
C THR A 30 -10.36 -16.68 19.34
N GLU A 31 -9.68 -17.70 18.81
CA GLU A 31 -9.18 -18.84 19.59
C GLU A 31 -8.19 -18.40 20.68
N LEU A 32 -7.28 -17.48 20.34
CA LEU A 32 -6.25 -16.99 21.25
C LEU A 32 -6.74 -15.85 22.16
N LYS A 33 -7.99 -15.39 22.00
CA LYS A 33 -8.51 -14.17 22.64
C LYS A 33 -7.59 -12.96 22.42
N ALA A 34 -6.97 -12.91 21.24
CA ALA A 34 -6.05 -11.88 20.81
C ALA A 34 -6.79 -10.79 20.03
N ARG A 35 -6.23 -9.57 20.02
CA ARG A 35 -6.71 -8.51 19.13
C ARG A 35 -6.08 -8.66 17.75
N LEU A 36 -6.91 -8.66 16.70
CA LEU A 36 -6.46 -8.64 15.31
C LEU A 36 -6.31 -7.18 14.82
N TYR A 37 -5.15 -6.88 14.24
CA TYR A 37 -4.87 -5.64 13.52
C TYR A 37 -4.71 -5.96 12.04
N VAL A 38 -5.56 -5.37 11.20
CA VAL A 38 -5.48 -5.54 9.75
C VAL A 38 -4.72 -4.34 9.17
N CYS A 39 -3.72 -4.60 8.34
CA CYS A 39 -2.85 -3.59 7.75
C CYS A 39 -2.73 -3.80 6.25
N HIS A 40 -2.93 -2.72 5.49
CA HIS A 40 -2.60 -2.67 4.07
C HIS A 40 -1.52 -1.62 3.86
N ILE A 41 -0.45 -1.97 3.15
CA ILE A 41 0.61 -1.04 2.80
C ILE A 41 0.27 -0.43 1.44
N ILE A 42 0.09 0.89 1.43
CA ILE A 42 -0.10 1.65 0.19
C ILE A 42 1.27 2.18 -0.23
N ASP A 43 1.73 1.80 -1.42
CA ASP A 43 2.90 2.42 -2.04
C ASP A 43 2.48 3.75 -2.66
N VAL A 44 2.70 4.83 -1.93
CA VAL A 44 2.60 6.18 -2.44
C VAL A 44 3.98 6.57 -2.98
N THR A 45 4.14 6.49 -4.29
CA THR A 45 5.38 6.96 -4.93
C THR A 45 5.61 8.42 -4.55
N SER A 46 6.87 8.80 -4.35
CA SER A 46 7.26 10.20 -4.07
C SER A 46 6.63 11.17 -5.07
N ALA A 47 6.47 10.73 -6.31
CA ALA A 47 5.81 11.46 -7.37
C ALA A 47 4.34 11.84 -7.01
N VAL A 48 3.56 10.93 -6.42
CA VAL A 48 2.18 11.22 -5.94
C VAL A 48 2.19 12.15 -4.73
N ILE A 49 3.18 12.02 -3.83
CA ILE A 49 3.29 12.82 -2.60
C ILE A 49 3.73 14.25 -2.87
N TYR A 50 4.67 14.46 -3.78
CA TYR A 50 5.21 15.78 -4.13
C TYR A 50 4.46 16.46 -5.29
N GLY A 51 3.39 15.84 -5.81
CA GLY A 51 2.64 16.36 -6.96
C GLY A 51 3.40 16.29 -8.29
N GLU A 52 4.57 15.65 -8.32
CA GLU A 52 5.44 15.53 -9.50
C GLU A 52 5.12 14.30 -10.36
N GLY A 53 4.24 13.40 -9.89
CA GLY A 53 3.91 12.11 -10.50
C GLY A 53 3.03 12.15 -11.72
N MET A 54 2.51 13.34 -12.05
CA MET A 54 2.04 13.68 -13.38
C MET A 54 2.55 15.09 -13.65
N SER A 55 3.83 15.24 -14.03
CA SER A 55 4.06 16.17 -15.12
C SER A 55 3.22 15.63 -16.27
N ASP A 56 2.03 16.20 -16.42
CA ASP A 56 1.08 15.86 -17.46
C ASP A 56 1.90 15.64 -18.74
N ILE A 57 1.78 14.48 -19.39
CA ILE A 57 2.68 14.11 -20.51
C ILE A 57 2.71 15.24 -21.57
N LEU A 58 1.58 15.94 -21.71
CA LEU A 58 1.39 17.12 -22.53
C LEU A 58 2.25 18.33 -22.11
N ILE A 59 2.45 18.55 -20.80
CA ILE A 59 3.35 19.59 -20.28
C ILE A 59 4.80 19.24 -20.62
N GLN A 60 5.20 17.99 -20.45
CA GLN A 60 6.56 17.56 -20.81
C GLN A 60 6.82 17.66 -22.32
N GLU A 61 5.87 17.23 -23.15
CA GLU A 61 5.93 17.40 -24.61
C GLU A 61 6.08 18.87 -25.01
N LYS A 62 5.27 19.75 -24.41
CA LYS A 62 5.31 21.19 -24.71
C LYS A 62 6.66 21.81 -24.38
N HIS A 63 7.26 21.44 -23.25
CA HIS A 63 8.59 21.91 -22.87
C HIS A 63 9.70 21.41 -23.81
N LEU A 64 9.62 20.16 -24.27
CA LEU A 64 10.57 19.61 -25.24
C LEU A 64 10.46 20.33 -26.59
N LEU A 65 9.24 20.58 -27.06
CA LEU A 65 8.99 21.28 -28.32
C LEU A 65 9.39 22.75 -28.27
N SER A 66 9.23 23.44 -27.13
CA SER A 66 9.70 24.83 -27.00
C SER A 66 11.22 24.91 -27.02
N TYR A 67 11.90 24.01 -26.30
CA TYR A 67 13.37 23.96 -26.30
C TYR A 67 13.94 23.72 -27.69
N ALA A 68 13.37 22.78 -28.45
CA ALA A 68 13.79 22.47 -29.83
C ALA A 68 13.47 23.58 -30.86
N ARG A 69 12.70 24.60 -30.49
CA ARG A 69 12.41 25.77 -31.33
C ARG A 69 13.29 26.97 -31.00
N GLU A 70 13.76 27.05 -29.76
CA GLU A 70 14.60 28.14 -29.27
C GLU A 70 16.11 27.88 -29.49
N HIS A 71 16.49 26.62 -29.72
CA HIS A 71 17.84 26.17 -30.07
C HIS A 71 17.81 25.34 -31.36
#